data_AF-A0ABC8UV72-F1
#
_entry.id   AF-A0ABC8UV72-F1
#
_cell.length_a   1.000
_cell.length_b   1.000
_cell.length_c   1.000
_cell.angle_alpha   90.00
_cell.angle_beta   90.00
_cell.angle_gamma   90.00
#
_symmetry.space_group_name_H-M   'P 1'
#
loop_
_entity.id
_entity.type
_entity.pdbx_description
1 polymer ?
#
loop_
_entity_poly.entity_id
_entity_poly.type
_entity_poly.pdbx_seq_one_letter_code
_entity_poly.pdbx_strand_id
1 'polypeptide(L)'
;MVTEVIYRVKVEDEICEAESPGTGTANLRNRNPLRKMQSLPVSSSQIVFLLSITLSLLRVAVTQEGFCSAPSIISTDTNSQPLYWKVTNPTLSPSHLQDLPGFTRSVYKRDHALITPESHVFSPLPDWTNTVGAYLISPAMGSHFIMYLAKMQENSRSELPSSDVERFIFVLEGTVTLTNLSGISHKLIVREFLFFPLPIVLF
;
A
#
# COMPACT_ATOMS: atom_id res chain seq x y z
N MET A 1 -11.53 -15.14 -3.91
CA MET A 1 -11.88 -13.98 -3.06
C MET A 1 -10.60 -13.26 -2.64
N VAL A 2 -10.59 -11.93 -2.65
CA VAL A 2 -9.45 -11.08 -2.27
C VAL A 2 -9.89 -10.19 -1.10
N THR A 3 -9.08 -10.07 -0.06
CA THR A 3 -9.28 -9.02 0.95
C THR A 3 -8.40 -7.85 0.58
N GLU A 4 -8.98 -6.66 0.56
CA GLU A 4 -8.24 -5.44 0.29
C GLU A 4 -8.42 -4.46 1.46
N VAL A 5 -7.30 -3.93 1.92
CA VAL A 5 -7.25 -2.87 2.92
C VAL A 5 -6.66 -1.66 2.22
N ILE A 6 -7.48 -0.63 2.05
CA ILE A 6 -7.08 0.63 1.46
C ILE A 6 -6.85 1.63 2.59
N TYR A 7 -5.65 2.20 2.70
CA TYR A 7 -5.38 3.27 3.66
C TYR A 7 -5.60 4.62 2.98
N ARG A 8 -6.33 5.52 3.64
CA ARG A 8 -6.40 6.91 3.20
C ARG A 8 -5.35 7.68 3.97
N VAL A 9 -4.21 7.95 3.33
CA VAL A 9 -3.26 8.91 3.89
C VAL A 9 -3.81 10.29 3.56
N LYS A 10 -4.18 11.06 4.58
CA LYS A 10 -4.40 12.49 4.37
C LYS A 10 -3.01 13.09 4.21
N VAL A 11 -2.60 13.34 2.97
CA VAL A 11 -1.48 14.24 2.71
C VAL A 11 -1.99 15.61 3.16
N GLU A 12 -1.69 15.98 4.39
CA GLU A 12 -1.74 17.39 4.76
C GLU A 12 -0.60 18.03 3.96
N ASP A 13 -0.97 18.98 3.09
CA ASP A 13 -0.04 19.84 2.38
C ASP A 13 0.77 20.66 3.40
N GLU A 14 1.70 20.03 4.10
CA GLU A 14 2.81 20.74 4.71
C GLU A 14 3.82 20.96 3.61
N ILE A 15 3.63 22.09 2.92
CA ILE A 15 4.66 22.74 2.13
C ILE A 15 5.90 22.82 3.02
N CYS A 16 6.89 21.98 2.74
CA CYS A 16 8.24 22.19 3.26
C CYS A 16 8.81 23.45 2.59
N GLU A 17 8.38 24.63 3.02
CA GLU A 17 9.15 25.85 2.82
C GLU A 17 10.42 25.71 3.65
N ALA A 18 11.56 25.62 2.97
CA ALA A 18 12.86 25.78 3.61
C ALA A 18 13.05 27.26 3.97
N GLU A 19 12.48 27.70 5.09
CA GLU A 19 12.77 29.01 5.67
C GLU A 19 14.12 28.93 6.41
N SER A 20 15.11 29.63 5.85
CA SER A 20 16.45 29.77 6.43
C SER A 20 16.39 30.69 7.67
N PRO A 21 17.10 30.39 8.77
CA PRO A 21 17.13 31.27 9.93
C PRO A 21 17.95 32.53 9.62
N GLY A 22 17.25 33.62 9.32
CA GLY A 22 17.80 34.97 9.31
C GLY A 22 18.02 35.48 10.73
N THR A 23 19.27 35.79 11.08
CA THR A 23 19.59 36.80 12.10
C THR A 23 20.79 37.59 11.60
N GLY A 24 20.51 38.79 11.08
CA GLY A 24 21.50 39.82 10.83
C GLY A 24 21.34 40.95 11.85
N THR A 25 22.44 41.44 12.39
CA THR A 25 22.77 42.89 12.47
C THR A 25 24.10 43.10 13.21
N ALA A 26 25.14 43.51 12.48
CA ALA A 26 26.16 44.43 12.97
C ALA A 26 26.81 45.12 11.75
N ASN A 27 26.54 46.42 11.62
CA ASN A 27 27.21 47.32 10.68
C ASN A 27 28.66 47.57 11.14
N LEU A 28 29.60 47.75 10.19
CA LEU A 28 30.65 48.81 10.21
C LEU A 28 31.56 48.75 8.96
N ARG A 29 31.35 49.72 8.07
CA ARG A 29 32.36 50.68 7.54
C ARG A 29 33.66 50.14 6.87
N ASN A 30 33.64 50.19 5.53
CA ASN A 30 34.58 50.87 4.61
C ASN A 30 35.96 50.26 4.22
N ARG A 31 36.27 50.43 2.92
CA ARG A 31 37.55 50.43 2.17
C ARG A 31 38.06 49.12 1.54
N ASN A 32 37.90 49.06 0.21
CA ASN A 32 38.77 48.33 -0.74
C ASN A 32 40.23 48.88 -0.66
N PRO A 33 41.29 48.06 -0.91
CA PRO A 33 41.59 47.66 -2.29
C PRO A 33 42.12 46.21 -2.51
N LEU A 34 41.75 45.71 -3.69
CA LEU A 34 42.42 44.73 -4.55
C LEU A 34 43.68 44.03 -3.98
N ARG A 35 43.52 42.80 -3.49
CA ARG A 35 44.64 41.83 -3.38
C ARG A 35 44.49 40.73 -4.42
N LYS A 36 45.45 40.70 -5.33
CA LYS A 36 45.74 39.64 -6.30
C LYS A 36 45.96 38.34 -5.51
N MET A 37 45.02 37.39 -5.59
CA MET A 37 45.22 36.04 -5.05
C MET A 37 45.85 35.17 -6.13
N GLN A 38 47.06 34.70 -5.83
CA GLN A 38 47.83 33.77 -6.63
C GLN A 38 47.14 32.40 -6.63
N SER A 39 47.10 31.76 -7.81
CA SER A 39 46.63 30.39 -7.98
C SER A 39 47.58 29.42 -7.27
N LEU A 40 47.08 28.73 -6.24
CA LEU A 40 47.75 27.56 -5.69
C LEU A 40 47.53 26.37 -6.64
N PRO A 41 48.55 25.53 -6.91
CA PRO A 41 48.40 24.38 -7.78
C PRO A 41 47.53 23.32 -7.09
N VAL A 42 46.32 23.09 -7.61
CA VAL A 42 45.48 21.97 -7.22
C VAL A 42 46.17 20.70 -7.72
N SER A 43 46.74 19.93 -6.80
CA SER A 43 47.36 18.64 -7.10
C SER A 43 46.32 17.68 -7.68
N SER A 44 46.64 17.08 -8.82
CA SER A 44 45.82 16.12 -9.58
C SER A 44 45.19 15.02 -8.71
N SER A 45 45.86 14.66 -7.60
CA SER A 45 45.37 13.65 -6.65
C SER A 45 44.10 14.08 -5.90
N GLN A 46 43.87 15.37 -5.66
CA GLN A 46 42.69 15.86 -4.93
C GLN A 46 41.41 15.84 -5.79
N ILE A 47 41.53 15.99 -7.11
CA ILE A 47 40.39 15.93 -8.05
C ILE A 47 39.84 14.49 -8.15
N VAL A 48 40.73 13.49 -8.13
CA VAL A 48 40.34 12.07 -8.18
C VAL A 48 39.61 11.64 -6.90
N PHE A 49 40.04 12.14 -5.73
CA PHE A 49 39.35 11.87 -4.46
C PHE A 49 37.95 12.49 -4.41
N LEU A 50 37.77 13.71 -4.93
CA LEU A 50 36.47 14.36 -5.02
C LEU A 50 35.50 13.65 -5.99
N LEU A 51 35.98 13.17 -7.14
CA LEU A 51 35.16 12.37 -8.07
C LEU A 51 34.74 11.01 -7.47
N SER A 52 35.63 10.36 -6.71
CA SER A 52 35.35 9.08 -6.05
C SER A 52 34.27 9.22 -4.96
N ILE A 53 34.30 10.31 -4.18
CA ILE A 53 33.29 10.59 -3.15
C ILE A 53 31.92 10.89 -3.79
N THR A 54 31.87 11.58 -4.93
CA THR A 54 30.59 11.83 -5.64
C THR A 54 30.01 10.57 -6.30
N LEU A 55 30.85 9.63 -6.74
CA LEU A 55 30.38 8.36 -7.33
C LEU A 55 29.85 7.38 -6.25
N SER A 56 30.32 7.54 -5.00
CA SER A 56 29.91 6.72 -3.85
C SER A 56 28.56 7.14 -3.25
N LEU A 57 28.06 8.34 -3.57
CA LEU A 57 26.80 8.88 -3.09
C LEU A 57 25.62 8.67 -4.04
N LEU A 58 25.85 8.11 -5.23
CA LEU A 58 24.77 7.65 -6.10
C LEU A 58 24.27 6.26 -5.65
N ARG A 59 23.79 6.16 -4.41
CA ARG A 59 22.87 5.06 -4.08
C ARG A 59 21.55 5.39 -4.77
N VAL A 60 21.35 4.80 -5.94
CA VAL A 60 20.02 4.64 -6.51
C VAL A 60 19.22 3.85 -5.48
N ALA A 61 18.33 4.52 -4.77
CA ALA A 61 17.26 3.87 -4.04
C ALA A 61 16.33 3.28 -5.09
N VAL A 62 16.66 2.06 -5.56
CA VAL A 62 15.65 1.19 -6.16
C VAL A 62 14.75 0.82 -5.00
N THR A 63 13.59 1.47 -4.92
CA THR A 63 12.50 0.96 -4.09
C THR A 63 12.15 -0.41 -4.67
N GLN A 64 12.73 -1.47 -4.10
CA GLN A 64 12.18 -2.80 -4.28
C GLN A 64 10.77 -2.72 -3.73
N GLU A 65 9.78 -2.84 -4.60
CA GLU A 65 8.40 -3.02 -4.18
C GLU A 65 8.40 -4.16 -3.15
N GLY A 66 7.87 -3.89 -1.95
CA GLY A 66 8.06 -4.74 -0.78
C GLY A 66 7.23 -6.00 -0.88
N PHE A 67 7.72 -7.00 -1.61
CA PHE A 67 7.11 -8.33 -1.68
C PHE A 67 7.55 -9.15 -0.47
N CYS A 68 6.59 -9.61 0.32
CA CYS A 68 6.84 -10.51 1.43
C CYS A 68 5.90 -11.71 1.30
N SER A 69 6.45 -12.90 1.06
CA SER A 69 5.68 -14.14 1.08
C SER A 69 5.84 -14.81 2.45
N ALA A 70 4.72 -15.14 3.11
CA ALA A 70 4.80 -15.95 4.32
C ALA A 70 5.20 -17.40 3.96
N PRO A 71 6.02 -18.09 4.79
CA PRO A 71 6.47 -19.45 4.51
C PRO A 71 5.29 -20.42 4.31
N SER A 72 5.39 -21.28 3.28
CA SER A 72 4.43 -22.37 3.05
C SER A 72 4.75 -23.57 3.94
N ILE A 73 3.80 -23.97 4.78
CA ILE A 73 3.75 -25.37 5.26
C ILE A 73 3.13 -26.17 4.11
N ILE A 74 3.94 -26.90 3.36
CA ILE A 74 3.46 -27.84 2.34
C ILE A 74 2.87 -29.04 3.08
N SER A 75 1.55 -29.13 3.17
CA SER A 75 0.86 -30.38 3.45
C SER A 75 0.52 -31.03 2.10
N THR A 76 1.38 -31.95 1.65
CA THR A 76 1.06 -32.91 0.58
C THR A 76 0.02 -33.88 1.08
N ASP A 77 -1.24 -33.44 1.10
CA ASP A 77 -2.39 -34.33 1.24
C ASP A 77 -3.37 -34.02 0.12
N THR A 78 -3.55 -34.98 -0.77
CA THR A 78 -4.43 -34.95 -1.94
C THR A 78 -5.93 -34.84 -1.58
N ASN A 79 -6.26 -34.80 -0.28
CA ASN A 79 -7.58 -34.58 0.30
C ASN A 79 -7.65 -33.32 1.21
N SER A 80 -6.62 -32.48 1.21
CA SER A 80 -6.58 -31.30 2.09
C SER A 80 -7.46 -30.17 1.53
N GLN A 81 -8.31 -29.61 2.39
CA GLN A 81 -9.06 -28.39 2.07
C GLN A 81 -8.08 -27.28 1.64
N PRO A 82 -8.47 -26.40 0.70
CA PRO A 82 -7.59 -25.32 0.27
C PRO A 82 -7.23 -24.42 1.46
N LEU A 83 -6.06 -23.77 1.38
CA LEU A 83 -5.62 -22.85 2.42
C LEU A 83 -6.67 -21.76 2.64
N TYR A 84 -6.93 -21.41 3.91
CA TYR A 84 -8.00 -20.49 4.33
C TYR A 84 -9.44 -20.92 3.98
N TRP A 85 -9.70 -22.20 3.69
CA TRP A 85 -11.05 -22.70 3.37
C TRP A 85 -12.14 -22.22 4.33
N LYS A 86 -11.89 -22.20 5.65
CA LYS A 86 -12.88 -21.76 6.64
C LYS A 86 -13.18 -20.25 6.61
N VAL A 87 -12.33 -19.45 5.97
CA VAL A 87 -12.57 -18.02 5.77
C VAL A 87 -13.63 -17.81 4.68
N THR A 88 -13.55 -18.57 3.59
CA THR A 88 -14.53 -18.50 2.49
C THR A 88 -15.75 -19.40 2.72
N ASN A 89 -15.59 -20.46 3.52
CA ASN A 89 -16.61 -21.45 3.87
C ASN A 89 -16.69 -21.61 5.41
N PRO A 90 -17.27 -20.63 6.11
CA PRO A 90 -17.33 -20.65 7.57
C PRO A 90 -18.16 -21.82 8.09
N THR A 91 -17.74 -22.40 9.22
CA THR A 91 -18.47 -23.50 9.88
C THR A 91 -19.92 -23.14 10.19
N LEU A 92 -20.16 -21.88 10.58
CA LEU A 92 -21.51 -21.32 10.71
C LEU A 92 -21.75 -20.35 9.56
N SER A 93 -22.22 -20.88 8.42
CA SER A 93 -22.56 -20.12 7.23
C SER A 93 -23.92 -19.42 7.33
N PRO A 94 -24.17 -18.39 6.49
CA PRO A 94 -25.46 -17.72 6.44
C PRO A 94 -26.63 -18.67 6.15
N SER A 95 -26.40 -19.74 5.38
CA SER A 95 -27.42 -20.74 5.05
C SER A 95 -27.95 -21.49 6.28
N HIS A 96 -27.16 -21.62 7.36
CA HIS A 96 -27.61 -22.24 8.61
C HIS A 96 -28.54 -21.34 9.43
N LEU A 97 -28.68 -20.06 9.08
CA LEU A 97 -29.42 -19.06 9.84
C LEU A 97 -30.73 -18.64 9.16
N GLN A 98 -31.09 -19.27 8.04
CA GLN A 98 -32.24 -18.87 7.21
C GLN A 98 -33.59 -18.95 7.95
N ASP A 99 -33.70 -19.85 8.93
CA ASP A 99 -34.91 -20.04 9.74
C ASP A 99 -34.95 -19.16 11.02
N LEU A 100 -33.97 -18.27 11.19
CA LEU A 100 -33.86 -17.36 12.34
C LEU A 100 -34.00 -15.90 11.88
N PRO A 101 -35.25 -15.39 11.73
CA PRO A 101 -35.48 -14.06 11.17
C PRO A 101 -34.82 -12.97 12.01
N GLY A 102 -33.99 -12.14 11.36
CA GLY A 102 -33.27 -11.04 12.00
C GLY A 102 -32.08 -11.45 12.88
N PHE A 103 -31.76 -12.74 12.95
CA PHE A 103 -30.59 -13.19 13.71
C PHE A 103 -29.29 -12.82 13.00
N THR A 104 -28.39 -12.17 13.74
CA THR A 104 -27.02 -11.90 13.30
C THR A 104 -26.08 -11.93 14.50
N ARG A 105 -24.85 -12.41 14.30
CA ARG A 105 -23.77 -12.29 15.28
C ARG A 105 -23.01 -10.97 15.16
N SER A 106 -23.31 -10.18 14.13
CA SER A 106 -22.65 -8.90 13.92
C SER A 106 -23.08 -7.88 14.97
N VAL A 107 -22.11 -7.10 15.45
CA VAL A 107 -22.29 -6.07 16.46
C VAL A 107 -21.48 -4.85 16.08
N TYR A 108 -22.12 -3.69 16.05
CA TYR A 108 -21.45 -2.39 15.89
C TYR A 108 -21.59 -1.60 17.19
N LYS A 109 -20.45 -1.19 17.77
CA LYS A 109 -20.36 -0.35 18.98
C LYS A 109 -19.46 0.85 18.69
N ARG A 110 -19.43 1.78 19.65
CA ARG A 110 -18.71 3.06 19.55
C ARG A 110 -17.21 2.90 19.27
N ASP A 111 -16.56 1.87 19.79
CA ASP A 111 -15.10 1.68 19.75
C ASP A 111 -14.66 0.37 19.09
N HIS A 112 -15.61 -0.47 18.66
CA HIS A 112 -15.30 -1.73 17.98
C HIS A 112 -16.49 -2.23 17.16
N ALA A 113 -16.19 -3.11 16.21
CA ALA A 113 -17.18 -3.85 15.45
C ALA A 113 -16.78 -5.33 15.34
N LEU A 114 -17.78 -6.20 15.46
CA LEU A 114 -17.71 -7.60 15.05
C LEU A 114 -18.58 -7.74 13.80
N ILE A 115 -17.97 -8.05 12.66
CA ILE A 115 -18.67 -8.17 11.38
C ILE A 115 -18.55 -9.62 10.93
N THR A 116 -19.69 -10.29 10.77
CA THR A 116 -19.78 -11.72 10.48
C THR A 116 -20.31 -11.99 9.07
N PRO A 117 -20.04 -13.19 8.50
CA PRO A 117 -20.35 -13.48 7.09
C PRO A 117 -21.81 -13.25 6.68
N GLU A 118 -22.76 -13.48 7.57
CA GLU A 118 -24.19 -13.27 7.32
C GLU A 118 -24.60 -11.79 7.18
N SER A 119 -23.74 -10.85 7.57
CA SER A 119 -23.97 -9.40 7.47
C SER A 119 -23.13 -8.71 6.39
N HIS A 120 -22.38 -9.46 5.57
CA HIS A 120 -21.66 -8.88 4.44
C HIS A 120 -22.65 -8.42 3.36
N VAL A 121 -22.57 -7.14 2.99
CA VAL A 121 -23.38 -6.56 1.91
C VAL A 121 -22.54 -6.47 0.65
N PHE A 122 -22.77 -7.37 -0.30
CA PHE A 122 -22.05 -7.37 -1.58
C PHE A 122 -22.75 -6.47 -2.60
N SER A 123 -21.99 -5.58 -3.24
CA SER A 123 -22.44 -4.71 -4.33
C SER A 123 -21.32 -4.54 -5.35
N PRO A 124 -21.62 -4.19 -6.62
CA PRO A 124 -20.57 -3.88 -7.60
C PRO A 124 -19.61 -2.82 -7.07
N LEU A 125 -18.30 -3.06 -7.15
CA LEU A 125 -17.31 -2.04 -6.79
C LEU A 125 -17.29 -0.96 -7.88
N PRO A 126 -17.35 0.33 -7.52
CA PRO A 126 -17.27 1.43 -8.50
C PRO A 126 -16.01 1.28 -9.36
N ASP A 127 -16.16 1.45 -10.68
CA ASP A 127 -15.06 1.44 -11.66
C ASP A 127 -14.23 0.13 -11.74
N TRP A 128 -14.63 -0.92 -11.03
CA TRP A 128 -14.11 -2.27 -11.20
C TRP A 128 -14.95 -3.05 -12.22
N THR A 129 -14.28 -3.92 -13.00
CA THR A 129 -14.95 -4.82 -13.94
C THR A 129 -15.21 -6.16 -13.27
N ASN A 130 -16.41 -6.73 -13.45
CA ASN A 130 -16.81 -8.07 -12.99
C ASN A 130 -16.42 -8.38 -11.53
N THR A 131 -16.53 -7.39 -10.65
CA THR A 131 -16.17 -7.53 -9.24
C THR A 131 -17.28 -6.99 -8.35
N VAL A 132 -17.66 -7.78 -7.36
CA VAL A 132 -18.52 -7.32 -6.25
C VAL A 132 -17.71 -7.22 -4.98
N GLY A 133 -17.93 -6.16 -4.22
CA GLY A 133 -17.25 -5.86 -2.97
C GLY A 133 -18.21 -5.78 -1.80
N ALA A 134 -17.70 -6.10 -0.60
CA ALA A 134 -18.38 -5.85 0.66
C ALA A 134 -17.47 -5.02 1.58
N TYR A 135 -17.83 -3.75 1.80
CA TYR A 135 -17.14 -2.88 2.75
C TYR A 135 -17.40 -3.34 4.18
N LEU A 136 -16.33 -3.63 4.90
CA LEU A 136 -16.36 -4.05 6.31
C LEU A 136 -16.07 -2.85 7.23
N ILE A 137 -14.97 -2.13 6.96
CA ILE A 137 -14.56 -0.96 7.75
C ILE A 137 -14.45 0.25 6.85
N SER A 138 -14.88 1.42 7.32
CA SER A 138 -14.76 2.69 6.61
C SER A 138 -14.58 3.88 7.56
N PRO A 139 -14.12 5.05 7.08
CA PRO A 139 -14.00 6.24 7.90
C PRO A 139 -15.28 6.71 8.58
N ALA A 140 -16.47 6.29 8.11
CA ALA A 140 -17.72 6.53 8.81
C ALA A 140 -17.78 5.85 10.20
N MET A 141 -16.90 4.87 10.44
CA MET A 141 -16.73 4.18 11.73
C MET A 141 -15.60 4.79 12.59
N GLY A 142 -14.97 5.88 12.14
CA GLY A 142 -13.84 6.51 12.83
C GLY A 142 -12.46 5.94 12.50
N SER A 143 -12.35 5.06 11.50
CA SER A 143 -11.06 4.54 11.00
C SER A 143 -10.39 5.51 10.02
N HIS A 144 -9.08 5.39 9.84
CA HIS A 144 -8.31 6.11 8.80
C HIS A 144 -7.97 5.20 7.60
N PHE A 145 -8.67 4.07 7.50
CA PHE A 145 -8.55 3.10 6.44
C PHE A 145 -9.91 2.51 6.09
N ILE A 146 -9.98 1.91 4.92
CA ILE A 146 -11.11 1.16 4.40
C ILE A 146 -10.70 -0.30 4.31
N MET A 147 -11.56 -1.22 4.72
CA MET A 147 -11.35 -2.66 4.57
C MET A 147 -12.56 -3.25 3.87
N TYR A 148 -12.34 -4.03 2.81
CA TYR A 148 -13.41 -4.73 2.11
C TYR A 148 -12.98 -6.09 1.58
N LEU A 149 -13.97 -6.93 1.30
CA LEU A 149 -13.79 -8.18 0.56
C LEU A 149 -14.16 -7.93 -0.91
N ALA A 150 -13.26 -8.25 -1.83
CA ALA A 150 -13.50 -8.22 -3.26
C ALA A 150 -13.67 -9.65 -3.81
N LYS A 151 -14.80 -9.91 -4.45
CA LYS A 151 -15.06 -11.14 -5.20
C LYS A 151 -14.87 -10.85 -6.69
N MET A 152 -13.63 -10.99 -7.12
CA MET A 152 -13.20 -10.89 -8.51
C MET A 152 -13.62 -12.16 -9.27
N GLN A 153 -14.45 -12.00 -10.31
CA GLN A 153 -14.87 -13.09 -11.20
C GLN A 153 -13.90 -13.25 -12.38
N GLU A 154 -14.19 -14.16 -13.30
CA GLU A 154 -13.41 -14.30 -14.53
C GLU A 154 -13.43 -12.99 -15.35
N ASN A 155 -12.30 -12.64 -15.96
CA ASN A 155 -12.12 -11.39 -16.72
C ASN A 155 -12.46 -10.14 -15.89
N SER A 156 -12.15 -10.16 -14.59
CA SER A 156 -12.31 -9.00 -13.72
C SER A 156 -11.08 -8.09 -13.81
N ARG A 157 -11.26 -6.85 -13.35
CA ARG A 157 -10.21 -5.84 -13.32
C ARG A 157 -10.50 -4.85 -12.21
N SER A 158 -9.49 -4.46 -11.44
CA SER A 158 -9.63 -3.41 -10.45
C SER A 158 -9.52 -2.02 -11.05
N GLU A 159 -10.06 -1.04 -10.33
CA GLU A 159 -9.73 0.36 -10.54
C GLU A 159 -8.32 0.67 -10.01
N LEU A 160 -7.71 1.73 -10.51
CA LEU A 160 -6.56 2.40 -9.88
C LEU A 160 -7.04 3.06 -8.58
N PRO A 161 -6.29 2.98 -7.46
CA PRO A 161 -6.59 3.81 -6.31
C PRO A 161 -6.30 5.29 -6.66
N SER A 162 -6.93 6.21 -5.93
CA SER A 162 -6.59 7.63 -6.01
C SER A 162 -5.10 7.85 -5.68
N SER A 163 -4.50 8.94 -6.18
CA SER A 163 -3.07 9.23 -6.03
C SER A 163 -2.58 9.26 -4.57
N ASP A 164 -3.47 9.63 -3.65
CA ASP A 164 -3.14 9.88 -2.24
C ASP A 164 -3.54 8.70 -1.34
N VAL A 165 -3.74 7.53 -1.94
CA VAL A 165 -4.33 6.36 -1.30
C VAL A 165 -3.41 5.16 -1.48
N GLU A 166 -2.94 4.62 -0.36
CA GLU A 166 -2.13 3.42 -0.33
C GLU A 166 -3.03 2.18 -0.31
N ARG A 167 -2.60 1.13 -1.00
CA ARG A 167 -3.38 -0.09 -1.18
C ARG A 167 -2.61 -1.30 -0.68
N PHE A 168 -3.25 -2.08 0.19
CA PHE A 168 -2.78 -3.37 0.64
C PHE A 168 -3.74 -4.47 0.21
N ILE A 169 -3.21 -5.53 -0.40
CA ILE A 169 -3.99 -6.63 -0.95
C ILE A 169 -3.54 -7.94 -0.31
N PHE A 170 -4.48 -8.79 0.05
CA PHE A 170 -4.25 -10.13 0.57
C PHE A 170 -5.13 -11.16 -0.15
N VAL A 171 -4.52 -12.14 -0.80
CA VAL A 171 -5.26 -13.15 -1.56
C VAL A 171 -5.74 -14.26 -0.63
N LEU A 172 -7.07 -14.33 -0.42
CA LEU A 172 -7.72 -15.36 0.39
C LEU A 172 -7.98 -16.65 -0.39
N GLU A 173 -8.31 -16.52 -1.66
CA GLU A 173 -8.73 -17.64 -2.51
C GLU A 173 -8.51 -17.30 -3.98
N GLY A 174 -7.99 -18.26 -4.73
CA GLY A 174 -7.73 -18.14 -6.16
C GLY A 174 -6.36 -17.54 -6.44
N THR A 175 -6.28 -16.73 -7.48
CA THR A 175 -5.06 -16.06 -7.92
C THR A 175 -5.44 -14.75 -8.58
N VAL A 176 -4.63 -13.71 -8.36
CA VAL A 176 -4.74 -12.40 -9.00
C VAL A 176 -3.44 -12.10 -9.73
N THR A 177 -3.51 -11.46 -10.89
CA THR A 177 -2.35 -10.93 -11.59
C THR A 177 -2.31 -9.43 -11.41
N LEU A 178 -1.21 -8.93 -10.88
CA LEU A 178 -0.94 -7.50 -10.80
C LEU A 178 -0.17 -7.09 -12.05
N THR A 179 -0.51 -5.93 -12.63
CA THR A 179 0.32 -5.30 -13.65
C THR A 179 0.64 -3.86 -13.25
N ASN A 180 1.93 -3.55 -13.07
CA ASN A 180 2.40 -2.19 -12.82
C ASN A 180 2.23 -1.31 -14.08
N LEU A 181 2.24 0.02 -13.93
CA LEU A 181 2.26 1.00 -15.04
C LEU A 181 3.36 0.73 -16.08
N SER A 182 4.46 0.09 -15.68
CA SER A 182 5.57 -0.30 -16.57
C SER A 182 5.29 -1.58 -17.39
N GLY A 183 4.12 -2.20 -17.23
CA GLY A 183 3.72 -3.43 -17.93
C GLY A 183 4.27 -4.73 -17.33
N ILE A 184 5.08 -4.64 -16.27
CA ILE A 184 5.58 -5.82 -15.56
C ILE A 184 4.43 -6.43 -14.76
N SER A 185 4.23 -7.73 -14.96
CA SER A 185 3.14 -8.47 -14.31
C SER A 185 3.65 -9.48 -13.30
N HIS A 186 2.98 -9.53 -12.14
CA HIS A 186 3.28 -10.44 -11.04
C HIS A 186 2.02 -11.21 -10.64
N LYS A 187 2.14 -12.53 -10.54
CA LYS A 187 1.04 -13.40 -10.13
C LYS A 187 1.07 -13.56 -8.61
N LEU A 188 -0.02 -13.23 -7.95
CA LEU A 188 -0.23 -13.42 -6.52
C LEU A 188 -1.12 -14.63 -6.27
N ILE A 189 -0.62 -15.59 -5.51
CA ILE A 189 -1.39 -16.77 -5.08
C ILE A 189 -1.89 -16.63 -3.63
N VAL A 190 -2.75 -17.55 -3.20
CA VAL A 190 -3.26 -17.60 -1.82
C VAL A 190 -2.11 -17.50 -0.79
N ARG A 191 -2.29 -16.67 0.25
CA ARG A 191 -1.31 -16.29 1.31
C ARG A 191 -0.34 -15.17 0.90
N GLU A 192 -0.22 -14.87 -0.39
CA GLU A 192 0.61 -13.75 -0.81
C GLU A 192 -0.14 -12.44 -0.62
N PHE A 193 0.65 -11.42 -0.30
CA PHE A 193 0.17 -10.08 -0.05
C PHE A 193 1.08 -9.07 -0.73
N LEU A 194 0.54 -7.88 -0.88
CA LEU A 194 1.24 -6.82 -1.55
C LEU A 194 0.84 -5.47 -0.99
N PHE A 195 1.85 -4.63 -0.74
CA PHE A 195 1.70 -3.27 -0.27
C PHE A 195 2.17 -2.31 -1.37
N PHE A 196 1.34 -1.32 -1.69
CA PHE A 196 1.66 -0.31 -2.68
C PHE A 196 1.52 1.12 -2.15
N PRO A 197 2.61 1.91 -2.21
CA PRO A 197 2.55 3.35 -2.01
C PRO A 197 2.14 4.13 -3.28
N LEU A 198 1.99 3.46 -4.44
CA LEU A 198 1.63 4.07 -5.73
C LEU A 198 0.43 3.36 -6.41
N PRO A 199 -0.30 4.02 -7.33
CA PRO A 199 -1.50 3.45 -7.95
C PRO A 199 -1.25 2.28 -8.90
N ILE A 200 -1.92 1.13 -8.67
CA ILE A 200 -1.77 -0.08 -9.51
C ILE A 200 -3.11 -0.79 -9.77
N VAL A 201 -3.20 -1.49 -10.91
CA VAL A 201 -4.35 -2.28 -11.38
C VAL A 201 -4.14 -3.79 -11.16
N LEU A 202 -5.19 -4.47 -10.70
CA LEU A 202 -5.31 -5.91 -10.54
C LEU A 202 -6.16 -6.50 -11.67
N PHE A 203 -5.85 -7.73 -12.06
CA PHE A 203 -6.52 -8.54 -13.07
C PHE A 203 -6.80 -9.95 -12.55
#